data_AF-A0A098BJD8-F1
#
_entry.id   AF-A0A098BJD8-F1
#
_cell.length_a   1.000
_cell.length_b   1.000
_cell.length_c   1.000
_cell.angle_alpha   90.00
_cell.angle_beta   90.00
_cell.angle_gamma   90.00
#
_symmetry.space_group_name_H-M   'P 1'
#
loop_
_entity.id
_entity.type
_entity.pdbx_description
1 polymer ?
#
loop_
_entity_poly.entity_id
_entity_poly.type
_entity_poly.pdbx_seq_one_letter_code
_entity_poly.pdbx_strand_id
1 'polypeptide(L)'
;MPTSENPGDSVPGEYSVDDEDQLQPEDSLIDRGVDDVLDEGFSPMERPVGLDRHETLDERLREEEPEREDEGESEFRSSVAEAGRTRAGRLVAPDEGTAEDEDAELFGTDVGIDGGAASAEEAAVHLIDEEDSGRED
;
A
#
# COMPACT_ATOMS: atom_id res chain seq x y z
N MET A 1 1.49 3.73 55.60
CA MET A 1 2.80 3.14 55.28
C MET A 1 3.04 2.02 56.28
N PRO A 2 3.31 0.77 55.85
CA PRO A 2 3.79 0.29 54.53
C PRO A 2 2.68 0.37 53.43
N THR A 3 2.89 0.55 52.11
CA THR A 3 3.54 -0.29 51.05
C THR A 3 2.94 -1.70 51.01
N SER A 4 2.34 -2.25 49.96
CA SER A 4 2.33 -1.93 48.50
C SER A 4 1.13 -2.65 47.83
N GLU A 5 0.76 -2.52 46.54
CA GLU A 5 1.35 -1.82 45.37
C GLU A 5 0.22 -1.26 44.45
N ASN A 6 0.42 -1.12 43.13
CA ASN A 6 -0.60 -0.79 42.12
C ASN A 6 -0.48 -1.71 40.89
N PRO A 7 -1.49 -2.54 40.54
CA PRO A 7 -1.61 -3.21 39.25
C PRO A 7 -2.75 -2.58 38.42
N GLY A 8 -2.40 -2.01 37.27
CA GLY A 8 -3.32 -1.23 36.43
C GLY A 8 -2.61 -0.32 35.42
N ASP A 9 -1.28 -0.33 35.40
CA ASP A 9 -0.51 0.08 34.23
C ASP A 9 -0.71 -1.03 33.17
N SER A 10 -1.48 -0.73 32.12
CA SER A 10 -1.70 -1.67 31.01
C SER A 10 -0.41 -1.86 30.23
N VAL A 11 0.38 -2.85 30.66
CA VAL A 11 1.59 -3.29 29.97
C VAL A 11 1.22 -3.73 28.54
N PRO A 12 1.74 -3.08 27.48
CA PRO A 12 1.38 -3.42 26.10
C PRO A 12 1.94 -4.80 25.75
N GLY A 13 1.07 -5.81 25.76
CA GLY A 13 1.41 -7.22 25.54
C GLY A 13 0.89 -8.18 26.62
N GLU A 14 0.32 -7.70 27.71
CA GLU A 14 -0.52 -8.52 28.58
C GLU A 14 -1.93 -8.57 27.98
N TYR A 15 -2.45 -9.78 27.77
CA TYR A 15 -3.84 -9.98 27.39
C TYR A 15 -4.74 -9.48 28.53
N SER A 16 -5.88 -8.91 28.19
CA SER A 16 -6.93 -8.52 29.14
C SER A 16 -7.21 -9.66 30.12
N VAL A 17 -7.29 -9.33 31.41
CA VAL A 17 -7.70 -10.27 32.47
C VAL A 17 -9.22 -10.17 32.73
N ASP A 18 -9.90 -9.34 31.95
CA ASP A 18 -11.36 -9.28 31.84
C ASP A 18 -11.75 -10.20 30.69
N ASP A 19 -12.83 -10.97 30.86
CA ASP A 19 -13.26 -11.95 29.87
C ASP A 19 -13.85 -11.23 28.64
N GLU A 20 -13.01 -10.87 27.66
CA GLU A 20 -13.39 -10.43 26.30
C GLU A 20 -14.01 -11.58 25.46
N ASP A 21 -14.56 -12.58 26.14
CA ASP A 21 -15.31 -13.69 25.59
C ASP A 21 -16.68 -13.22 25.08
N GLN A 22 -17.33 -14.10 24.31
CA GLN A 22 -18.67 -13.84 23.82
C GLN A 22 -19.68 -13.90 24.98
N LEU A 23 -20.68 -13.02 24.96
CA LEU A 23 -21.74 -12.98 25.99
C LEU A 23 -22.41 -14.35 26.11
N GLN A 24 -22.36 -14.93 27.30
CA GLN A 24 -22.86 -16.28 27.54
C GLN A 24 -24.40 -16.33 27.45
N PRO A 25 -25.02 -17.52 27.32
CA PRO A 25 -26.46 -17.66 27.29
C PRO A 25 -27.15 -17.12 28.57
N GLU A 26 -26.44 -17.12 29.70
CA GLU A 26 -26.91 -16.58 30.97
C GLU A 26 -26.99 -15.03 30.97
N ASP A 27 -26.04 -14.36 30.30
CA ASP A 27 -25.98 -12.89 30.20
C ASP A 27 -26.87 -12.33 29.09
N SER A 28 -26.91 -13.04 27.96
CA SER A 28 -27.70 -12.65 26.77
C SER A 28 -29.16 -13.11 26.83
N LEU A 29 -29.48 -14.11 27.66
CA LEU A 29 -30.75 -14.85 27.69
C LEU A 29 -31.13 -15.49 26.34
N ILE A 30 -30.14 -15.77 25.49
CA ILE A 30 -30.30 -16.40 24.17
C ILE A 30 -29.61 -17.77 24.18
N ASP A 31 -30.41 -18.82 24.37
CA ASP A 31 -29.95 -20.21 24.25
C ASP A 31 -29.96 -20.65 22.76
N ARG A 32 -28.82 -21.13 22.28
CA ARG A 32 -28.64 -21.67 20.92
C ARG A 32 -28.34 -23.18 20.90
N GLY A 33 -28.39 -23.86 22.04
CA GLY A 33 -28.21 -25.31 22.16
C GLY A 33 -26.76 -25.77 22.34
N VAL A 34 -25.88 -24.91 22.84
CA VAL A 34 -24.49 -25.20 23.21
C VAL A 34 -24.21 -24.70 24.63
N ASP A 35 -23.36 -25.40 25.38
CA ASP A 35 -23.00 -25.01 26.76
C ASP A 35 -22.06 -23.79 26.78
N ASP A 36 -21.18 -23.66 25.79
CA ASP A 36 -20.34 -22.48 25.51
C ASP A 36 -20.67 -21.96 24.10
N VAL A 37 -20.81 -20.65 23.93
CA VAL A 37 -21.03 -20.00 22.62
C VAL A 37 -19.88 -20.30 21.65
N LEU A 38 -18.65 -20.51 22.15
CA LEU A 38 -17.48 -20.88 21.34
C LEU A 38 -17.55 -22.29 20.74
N ASP A 39 -18.39 -23.18 21.28
CA ASP A 39 -18.65 -24.52 20.70
C ASP A 39 -19.56 -24.48 19.45
N GLU A 40 -20.17 -23.32 19.13
CA GLU A 40 -20.98 -23.14 17.93
C GLU A 40 -20.10 -23.07 16.67
N GLY A 41 -19.77 -24.24 16.12
CA GLY A 41 -18.99 -24.35 14.89
C GLY A 41 -19.60 -23.60 13.71
N PHE A 42 -18.97 -22.49 13.31
CA PHE A 42 -19.34 -21.77 12.10
C PHE A 42 -19.07 -22.63 10.86
N SER A 43 -20.11 -22.87 10.05
CA SER A 43 -19.99 -23.50 8.74
C SER A 43 -19.97 -22.41 7.67
N PRO A 44 -18.83 -22.14 7.01
CA PRO A 44 -18.78 -21.22 5.88
C PRO A 44 -19.67 -21.70 4.73
N MET A 45 -20.04 -20.77 3.84
CA MET A 45 -20.76 -21.12 2.62
C MET A 45 -19.93 -22.09 1.76
N GLU A 46 -20.57 -23.12 1.19
CA GLU A 46 -19.92 -24.15 0.34
C GLU A 46 -19.25 -23.59 -0.94
N ARG A 47 -19.47 -22.30 -1.22
CA ARG A 47 -18.94 -21.56 -2.37
C ARG A 47 -18.80 -20.08 -2.00
N PRO A 48 -17.82 -19.36 -2.58
CA PRO A 48 -17.75 -17.91 -2.45
C PRO A 48 -18.97 -17.25 -3.09
N VAL A 49 -19.38 -16.12 -2.51
CA VAL A 49 -20.39 -15.20 -3.07
C VAL A 49 -19.69 -14.11 -3.88
N GLY A 50 -20.34 -13.58 -4.92
CA GLY A 50 -19.73 -12.53 -5.77
C GLY A 50 -18.55 -12.98 -6.62
N LEU A 51 -18.49 -14.28 -6.96
CA LEU A 51 -17.56 -14.84 -7.94
C LEU A 51 -18.33 -15.70 -8.94
N ASP A 52 -19.16 -15.07 -9.78
CA ASP A 52 -19.78 -15.80 -10.89
C ASP A 52 -18.71 -16.09 -11.95
N ARG A 53 -18.41 -17.39 -12.12
CA ARG A 53 -17.31 -17.92 -12.94
C ARG A 53 -17.45 -17.67 -14.47
N HIS A 54 -18.36 -16.78 -14.84
CA HIS A 54 -18.80 -16.50 -16.21
C HIS A 54 -18.89 -14.99 -16.50
N GLU A 55 -18.64 -14.12 -15.51
CA GLU A 55 -18.52 -12.67 -15.71
C GLU A 55 -17.38 -12.34 -16.69
N THR A 56 -17.56 -11.26 -17.46
CA THR A 56 -16.50 -10.68 -18.31
C THR A 56 -15.84 -9.50 -17.61
N LEU A 57 -14.62 -9.12 -18.02
CA LEU A 57 -13.94 -7.94 -17.47
C LEU A 57 -14.79 -6.66 -17.66
N ASP A 58 -15.42 -6.51 -18.83
CA ASP A 58 -16.32 -5.39 -19.13
C ASP A 58 -17.59 -5.36 -18.26
N GLU A 59 -17.97 -6.49 -17.67
CA GLU A 59 -19.13 -6.61 -16.78
C GLU A 59 -18.77 -6.17 -15.37
N ARG A 60 -17.66 -6.68 -14.83
CA ARG A 60 -17.13 -6.25 -13.53
C ARG A 60 -16.83 -4.75 -13.50
N LEU A 61 -16.27 -4.20 -14.59
CA LEU A 61 -16.01 -2.76 -14.73
C LEU A 61 -17.30 -1.90 -14.80
N ARG A 62 -18.46 -2.50 -15.11
CA ARG A 62 -19.77 -1.81 -15.08
C ARG A 62 -20.42 -1.82 -13.71
N GLU A 63 -19.98 -2.68 -12.81
CA GLU A 63 -20.44 -2.78 -11.42
C GLU A 63 -19.56 -1.99 -10.44
N GLU A 64 -18.33 -1.65 -10.87
CA GLU A 64 -17.39 -0.81 -10.15
C GLU A 64 -17.85 0.66 -10.12
N GLU A 65 -18.16 1.15 -8.92
CA GLU A 65 -18.28 2.59 -8.66
C GLU A 65 -16.85 3.16 -8.47
N PRO A 66 -16.43 4.18 -9.24
CA PRO A 66 -15.11 4.76 -9.09
C PRO A 66 -14.95 5.40 -7.70
N GLU A 67 -13.77 5.23 -7.11
CA GLU A 67 -13.39 5.95 -5.91
C GLU A 67 -13.48 7.47 -6.18
N ARG A 68 -13.99 8.24 -5.22
CA ARG A 68 -13.93 9.70 -5.33
C ARG A 68 -12.50 10.12 -5.09
N GLU A 69 -11.96 10.93 -5.98
CA GLU A 69 -10.73 11.67 -5.70
C GLU A 69 -10.97 12.50 -4.43
N ASP A 70 -10.28 12.17 -3.33
CA ASP A 70 -10.22 13.05 -2.18
C ASP A 70 -9.51 14.33 -2.62
N GLU A 71 -10.21 15.47 -2.57
CA GLU A 71 -9.63 16.82 -2.79
C GLU A 71 -8.63 17.22 -1.68
N GLY A 72 -8.26 16.28 -0.80
CA GLY A 72 -7.21 16.48 0.19
C GLY A 72 -5.88 16.79 -0.47
N GLU A 73 -5.19 17.80 0.06
CA GLU A 73 -3.83 18.14 -0.30
C GLU A 73 -2.91 16.96 0.05
N SER A 74 -2.74 16.03 -0.91
CA SER A 74 -1.80 14.93 -0.74
C SER A 74 -0.40 15.52 -0.60
N GLU A 75 0.18 15.37 0.60
CA GLU A 75 1.55 15.79 0.93
C GLU A 75 2.62 15.07 0.08
N PHE A 76 2.20 14.15 -0.79
CA PHE A 76 3.01 13.43 -1.77
C PHE A 76 2.71 13.83 -3.23
N ARG A 77 1.93 14.89 -3.49
CA ARG A 77 1.92 15.56 -4.80
C ARG A 77 3.23 16.32 -4.96
N SER A 78 4.33 15.58 -5.21
CA SER A 78 5.49 16.19 -5.85
C SER A 78 4.99 16.87 -7.11
N SER A 79 5.27 18.17 -7.22
CA SER A 79 4.77 18.95 -8.34
C SER A 79 5.32 18.34 -9.63
N VAL A 80 4.59 18.49 -10.74
CA VAL A 80 5.08 17.94 -12.01
C VAL A 80 6.39 18.61 -12.45
N ALA A 81 6.65 19.82 -11.94
CA ALA A 81 7.93 20.54 -12.01
C ALA A 81 9.11 19.82 -11.33
N GLU A 82 8.86 19.07 -10.25
CA GLU A 82 9.89 18.35 -9.49
C GLU A 82 9.98 16.87 -9.87
N ALA A 83 8.84 16.25 -10.21
CA ALA A 83 8.78 14.83 -10.54
C ALA A 83 9.05 14.53 -12.03
N GLY A 84 8.75 15.46 -12.94
CA GLY A 84 8.83 15.24 -14.39
C GLY A 84 7.70 14.35 -14.95
N ARG A 85 7.34 14.54 -16.23
CA ARG A 85 6.28 13.74 -16.89
C ARG A 85 6.80 12.52 -17.63
N THR A 86 8.06 12.55 -18.07
CA THR A 86 8.64 11.58 -18.99
C THR A 86 9.68 10.76 -18.25
N ARG A 87 9.48 9.45 -18.17
CA ARG A 87 10.49 8.54 -17.59
C ARG A 87 11.80 8.62 -18.39
N ALA A 88 12.93 8.70 -17.71
CA ALA A 88 14.25 8.61 -18.33
C ALA A 88 14.55 7.18 -18.81
N GLY A 89 15.29 7.05 -19.92
CA GLY A 89 15.87 5.79 -20.37
C GLY A 89 17.25 5.52 -19.79
N ARG A 90 17.96 4.56 -20.39
CA ARG A 90 19.32 4.20 -19.98
C ARG A 90 20.29 5.32 -20.39
N LEU A 91 20.91 5.96 -19.40
CA LEU A 91 21.99 6.92 -19.63
C LEU A 91 23.32 6.18 -19.86
N VAL A 92 24.02 6.51 -20.94
CA VAL A 92 25.32 5.93 -21.32
C VAL A 92 26.36 7.04 -21.43
N ALA A 93 27.52 6.85 -20.78
CA ALA A 93 28.65 7.77 -20.85
C ALA A 93 29.26 7.81 -22.28
N PRO A 94 29.97 8.88 -22.68
CA PRO A 94 30.48 9.05 -24.05
C PRO A 94 31.46 7.95 -24.50
N ASP A 95 32.16 7.34 -23.54
CA ASP A 95 33.12 6.25 -23.69
C ASP A 95 32.49 4.86 -23.48
N GLU A 96 31.16 4.80 -23.33
CA GLU A 96 30.38 3.63 -22.96
C GLU A 96 30.74 3.05 -21.56
N GLY A 97 31.41 3.82 -20.70
CA GLY A 97 31.90 3.37 -19.39
C GLY A 97 33.05 2.36 -19.50
N THR A 98 33.89 2.48 -20.52
CA THR A 98 35.00 1.55 -20.83
C THR A 98 36.39 2.12 -20.56
N ALA A 99 36.51 3.43 -20.36
CA ALA A 99 37.74 4.14 -20.03
C ALA A 99 37.75 4.60 -18.56
N GLU A 100 38.83 5.28 -18.15
CA GLU A 100 38.85 6.03 -16.89
C GLU A 100 38.14 7.37 -17.11
N ASP A 101 37.35 7.81 -16.14
CA ASP A 101 36.66 9.10 -16.18
C ASP A 101 37.68 10.24 -16.01
N GLU A 102 37.91 11.00 -17.09
CA GLU A 102 38.80 12.17 -17.12
C GLU A 102 38.03 13.49 -16.97
N ASP A 103 36.69 13.47 -17.01
CA ASP A 103 35.83 14.65 -16.98
C ASP A 103 35.45 15.01 -15.53
N ALA A 104 35.31 16.31 -15.25
CA ALA A 104 34.89 16.79 -13.93
C ALA A 104 33.36 16.86 -13.77
N GLU A 105 32.63 16.55 -14.83
CA GLU A 105 31.21 16.80 -15.03
C GLU A 105 30.55 15.49 -15.49
N LEU A 106 29.48 15.06 -14.84
CA LEU A 106 28.80 13.80 -15.18
C LEU A 106 27.75 14.04 -16.27
N PHE A 107 28.06 13.66 -17.51
CA PHE A 107 27.13 13.72 -18.65
C PHE A 107 26.98 12.35 -19.32
N GLY A 108 25.78 12.08 -19.82
CA GLY A 108 25.44 10.83 -20.49
C GLY A 108 24.32 11.04 -21.50
N THR A 109 24.28 10.18 -22.52
CA THR A 109 23.24 10.18 -23.55
C THR A 109 22.17 9.16 -23.18
N ASP A 110 20.89 9.56 -23.18
CA ASP A 110 19.77 8.64 -23.09
C ASP A 110 19.67 7.85 -24.41
N VAL A 111 19.81 6.52 -24.33
CA VAL A 111 19.70 5.61 -25.49
C VAL A 111 18.37 4.84 -25.53
N GLY A 112 17.40 5.24 -24.70
CA GLY A 112 16.05 4.71 -24.62
C GLY A 112 15.81 3.74 -23.46
N ILE A 113 14.55 3.34 -23.31
CA ILE A 113 14.10 2.38 -22.30
C ILE A 113 14.55 0.96 -22.68
N ASP A 114 15.35 0.31 -21.84
CA ASP A 114 15.59 -1.14 -21.98
C ASP A 114 14.29 -1.91 -21.65
N GLY A 115 13.79 -2.65 -22.64
CA GLY A 115 12.43 -3.17 -22.65
C GLY A 115 12.14 -4.19 -21.53
N GLY A 116 11.29 -3.79 -20.58
CA GLY A 116 10.61 -4.68 -19.63
C GLY A 116 11.47 -5.31 -18.52
N ALA A 117 12.80 -5.17 -18.58
CA ALA A 117 13.75 -5.68 -17.59
C ALA A 117 14.28 -4.61 -16.61
N ALA A 118 13.90 -3.35 -16.81
CA ALA A 118 14.28 -2.23 -15.94
C ALA A 118 13.88 -2.49 -14.48
N SER A 119 14.75 -2.11 -13.53
CA SER A 119 14.43 -2.24 -12.11
C SER A 119 13.32 -1.26 -11.70
N ALA A 120 12.69 -1.49 -10.54
CA ALA A 120 11.71 -0.54 -10.00
C ALA A 120 12.32 0.85 -9.74
N GLU A 121 13.60 0.90 -9.39
CA GLU A 121 14.35 2.14 -9.16
C GLU A 121 14.63 2.88 -10.48
N GLU A 122 15.04 2.15 -11.51
CA GLU A 122 15.23 2.68 -12.88
C GLU A 122 13.90 3.12 -13.53
N ALA A 123 12.78 2.50 -13.13
CA ALA A 123 11.45 2.90 -13.52
C ALA A 123 10.94 4.18 -12.83
N ALA A 124 11.56 4.58 -11.72
CA ALA A 124 11.18 5.78 -10.96
C ALA A 124 11.86 7.07 -11.45
N VAL A 125 12.94 6.99 -12.25
CA VAL A 125 13.68 8.16 -12.73
C VAL A 125 12.97 8.83 -13.90
N HIS A 126 12.79 10.15 -13.82
CA HIS A 126 12.07 10.97 -14.78
C HIS A 126 12.88 12.21 -15.18
N LEU A 127 12.54 12.80 -16.32
CA LEU A 127 13.12 14.01 -16.88
C LEU A 127 12.33 15.23 -16.43
N ILE A 128 13.04 16.23 -15.89
CA ILE A 128 12.51 17.57 -15.62
C ILE A 128 12.91 18.46 -16.79
N ASP A 129 11.94 18.86 -17.62
CA ASP A 129 12.17 19.82 -18.70
C ASP A 129 12.40 21.23 -18.14
N GLU A 130 13.23 22.04 -18.82
CA GLU A 130 13.50 23.42 -18.40
C GLU A 130 12.21 24.26 -18.31
N GLU A 131 11.20 23.97 -19.14
CA GLU A 131 9.87 24.60 -19.12
C GLU A 131 9.03 24.25 -17.88
N ASP A 132 9.20 23.04 -17.33
CA ASP A 132 8.55 22.60 -16.09
C ASP A 132 9.34 23.12 -14.86
N SER A 133 10.68 23.20 -14.94
CA SER A 133 11.57 23.60 -13.83
C SER A 133 11.33 25.00 -13.22
N GLY A 134 10.65 25.88 -13.97
CA GLY A 134 10.31 27.25 -13.56
C GLY A 134 8.82 27.47 -13.24
N ARG A 135 8.02 26.40 -13.18
CA ARG A 135 6.57 26.47 -12.98
C ARG A 135 6.20 26.22 -11.52
N GLU A 136 6.12 27.29 -10.74
CA GLU A 136 5.38 27.29 -9.47
C GLU A 136 3.89 27.06 -9.77
N ASP A 137 3.28 26.04 -9.13
CA ASP A 137 1.85 25.67 -9.25
C ASP A 137 0.97 26.50 -8.29
#